data_AF-X0UNI1-F1
#
_entry.id   AF-X0UNI1-F1
#
_cell.length_a   1.000
_cell.length_b   1.000
_cell.length_c   1.000
_cell.angle_alpha   90.00
_cell.angle_beta   90.00
_cell.angle_gamma   90.00
#
_symmetry.space_group_name_H-M   'P 1'
#
loop_
_entity.id
_entity.type
_entity.pdbx_description
1 polymer ?
#
loop_
_entity_poly.entity_id
_entity_poly.type
_entity_poly.pdbx_seq_one_letter_code
_entity_poly.pdbx_strand_id
1 'polypeptide(L)' 'MKVGCHVSIAGGIYNSVVRAGELGCNTMQIFSKNASTWREKILKKDEVESFRGNLKNSNINPVFIHTSYLINLASPS' A
#
# COMPACT_ATOMS: atom_id res chain seq x y z
N MET A 1 -20.28 -0.76 6.07
CA MET A 1 -19.69 -1.53 4.95
C MET A 1 -18.33 -0.95 4.60
N LYS A 2 -17.32 -1.78 4.33
CA LYS A 2 -15.99 -1.34 3.90
C LYS A 2 -15.84 -1.57 2.41
N VAL A 3 -15.56 -0.50 1.66
CA VAL A 3 -15.45 -0.49 0.20
C VAL A 3 -14.18 0.29 -0.19
N GLY A 4 -13.39 -0.34 -1.04
CA GLY A 4 -12.13 0.20 -1.51
C GLY A 4 -11.60 -0.60 -2.68
N CYS A 5 -10.43 -0.21 -3.17
CA CYS A 5 -9.78 -0.85 -4.30
C CYS A 5 -8.28 -1.08 -4.03
N HIS A 6 -7.61 -1.69 -5.00
CA HIS A 6 -6.16 -1.76 -5.02
C HIS A 6 -5.59 -0.43 -5.51
N VAL A 7 -4.80 0.25 -4.69
CA VAL A 7 -4.30 1.60 -4.95
C VAL A 7 -2.79 1.57 -5.24
N SER A 8 -2.35 2.41 -6.18
CA SER A 8 -0.93 2.53 -6.53
C SER A 8 -0.13 3.22 -5.44
N ILE A 9 1.08 2.72 -5.18
CA ILE A 9 2.10 3.35 -4.31
C ILE A 9 3.17 4.10 -5.11
N ALA A 10 2.96 4.32 -6.42
CA ALA A 10 3.92 5.00 -7.28
C ALA A 10 4.24 6.40 -6.73
N GLY A 11 5.52 6.78 -6.75
CA GLY A 11 6.01 8.04 -6.18
C GLY A 11 6.08 8.09 -4.66
N GLY A 12 5.74 7.01 -3.94
CA GLY A 12 5.78 6.94 -2.47
C GLY A 12 4.52 6.32 -1.88
N ILE A 13 4.67 5.52 -0.81
CA ILE A 13 3.56 4.80 -0.18
C ILE A 13 2.51 5.76 0.39
N TYR A 14 2.92 6.92 0.90
CA TYR A 14 2.06 7.96 1.45
C TYR A 14 1.04 8.52 0.44
N ASN A 15 1.33 8.46 -0.85
CA ASN A 15 0.40 8.89 -1.91
C ASN A 15 -0.81 7.96 -2.03
N SER A 16 -0.69 6.69 -1.62
CA SER A 16 -1.80 5.73 -1.72
C SER A 16 -3.01 6.13 -0.87
N VAL A 17 -2.77 6.73 0.31
CA VAL A 17 -3.84 7.21 1.18
C VAL A 17 -4.61 8.37 0.54
N VAL A 18 -3.88 9.32 -0.06
CA VAL A 18 -4.47 10.47 -0.76
C VAL A 18 -5.33 9.98 -1.93
N ARG A 19 -4.76 9.11 -2.78
CA ARG A 19 -5.45 8.51 -3.94
C ARG A 19 -6.71 7.75 -3.52
N ALA A 20 -6.64 6.96 -2.46
CA ALA A 20 -7.80 6.25 -1.92
C ALA A 20 -8.90 7.21 -1.46
N GLY A 21 -8.52 8.32 -0.82
CA GLY A 21 -9.45 9.37 -0.40
C GLY A 21 -10.14 10.05 -1.58
N GLU A 22 -9.39 10.40 -2.63
CA GLU A 22 -9.92 10.98 -3.88
C GLU A 22 -10.93 10.05 -4.57
N LEU A 23 -10.76 8.73 -4.41
CA LEU A 23 -11.68 7.71 -4.93
C LEU A 23 -12.88 7.43 -4.01
N GLY A 24 -13.02 8.15 -2.89
CA GLY A 24 -14.10 7.93 -1.92
C GLY A 24 -13.99 6.60 -1.15
N CYS A 25 -12.81 5.99 -1.12
CA CYS A 25 -12.60 4.71 -0.44
C CYS A 25 -12.58 4.88 1.08
N ASN A 26 -13.05 3.86 1.81
CA ASN A 26 -12.98 3.81 3.28
C ASN A 26 -12.18 2.61 3.82
N THR A 27 -11.55 1.86 2.90
CA THR A 27 -10.54 0.83 3.09
C THR A 27 -9.69 0.77 1.82
N MET A 28 -8.50 0.16 1.84
CA MET A 28 -7.69 0.01 0.62
C MET A 28 -6.75 -1.18 0.71
N GLN A 29 -6.29 -1.64 -0.45
CA GLN A 29 -5.18 -2.60 -0.58
C GLN A 29 -4.04 -1.95 -1.38
N ILE A 30 -2.80 -2.25 -1.03
CA ILE A 30 -1.60 -1.79 -1.75
C ILE A 30 -0.56 -2.91 -1.85
N PHE A 31 0.41 -2.76 -2.75
CA PHE A 31 1.65 -3.53 -2.64
C PHE A 31 2.58 -2.89 -1.60
N SER A 32 3.43 -3.68 -0.94
CA SER A 32 4.50 -3.16 -0.07
C SER A 32 5.74 -2.66 -0.85
N LYS A 33 5.88 -3.09 -2.11
CA LYS A 33 7.00 -2.75 -3.02
C LYS A 33 6.57 -2.85 -4.48
N ASN A 34 7.50 -2.69 -5.41
CA ASN A 34 7.26 -3.08 -6.81
C ASN A 34 7.03 -4.60 -6.89
N ALA A 35 5.83 -5.01 -7.33
CA ALA A 35 5.45 -6.41 -7.39
C ALA A 35 6.24 -7.23 -8.42
N SER A 36 6.91 -6.58 -9.39
CA SER A 36 7.64 -7.25 -10.47
C SER A 36 9.12 -7.51 -10.19
N THR A 37 9.64 -7.12 -9.02
CA THR A 37 11.06 -7.27 -8.69
C THR A 37 11.28 -7.89 -7.31
N TRP A 38 12.39 -8.61 -7.15
CA TRP A 38 12.81 -9.13 -5.84
C TRP A 38 13.36 -8.06 -4.91
N ARG A 39 13.94 -7.00 -5.46
CA ARG A 39 14.54 -5.91 -4.68
C ARG A 39 13.50 -5.23 -3.80
N GLU A 40 13.72 -5.27 -2.50
CA GLU A 40 12.93 -4.53 -1.51
C GLU A 40 13.35 -3.06 -1.45
N LYS A 41 12.39 -2.18 -1.20
CA LYS A 41 12.66 -0.78 -0.87
C LYS A 41 12.60 -0.63 0.65
N ILE A 42 13.69 -0.17 1.25
CA ILE A 42 13.67 0.31 2.63
C ILE A 42 12.90 1.63 2.63
N LEU A 43 11.78 1.67 3.36
CA LEU A 43 11.01 2.90 3.55
C LEU A 43 11.79 3.85 4.44
N LYS A 44 11.93 5.10 4.00
CA LYS A 44 12.53 6.13 4.83
C LYS A 44 11.56 6.55 5.94
N LYS A 45 12.10 7.07 7.04
CA LYS A 45 11.32 7.46 8.23
C LYS A 45 10.24 8.49 7.90
N ASP A 46 10.58 9.49 7.09
CA ASP A 46 9.69 10.53 6.59
C ASP A 46 8.54 9.97 5.73
N GLU A 47 8.79 8.96 4.90
CA GLU A 47 7.74 8.29 4.12
C GLU A 47 6.74 7.56 5.02
N VAL A 48 7.24 6.89 6.08
CA VAL A 48 6.42 6.18 7.07
C VAL A 48 5.58 7.15 7.89
N GLU A 49 6.18 8.25 8.35
CA GLU A 49 5.49 9.30 9.11
C GLU A 49 4.41 9.96 8.27
N SER A 50 4.72 10.28 7.00
CA SER A 50 3.75 10.85 6.06
C SER A 50 2.58 9.89 5.81
N PHE A 51 2.84 8.60 5.59
CA PHE A 51 1.79 7.60 5.39
C PHE A 51 0.89 7.49 6.62
N ARG A 52 1.47 7.39 7.83
CA ARG A 52 0.72 7.32 9.09
C ARG A 52 -0.09 8.58 9.35
N GLY A 53 0.50 9.75 9.09
CA GLY A 53 -0.18 11.05 9.21
C GLY A 53 -1.38 11.15 8.28
N ASN A 54 -1.19 10.82 7.00
CA ASN A 54 -2.28 10.78 6.02
C ASN A 54 -3.38 9.80 6.45
N LEU A 55 -3.01 8.60 6.92
CA LEU A 55 -3.97 7.58 7.33
C LEU A 55 -4.79 8.05 8.52
N LYS A 56 -4.15 8.64 9.54
CA LYS A 56 -4.80 9.22 10.73
C LYS A 56 -5.80 10.31 10.37
N ASN A 57 -5.51 11.10 9.34
CA ASN A 57 -6.37 12.19 8.87
C ASN A 57 -7.43 11.75 7.85
N SER A 58 -7.52 10.44 7.55
CA SER A 58 -8.47 9.87 6.58
C SER A 58 -9.51 8.98 7.27
N ASN A 59 -10.57 8.59 6.55
CA ASN A 59 -11.52 7.55 7.00
C ASN A 59 -11.15 6.14 6.48
N ILE A 60 -9.90 5.94 6.05
CA ILE A 60 -9.44 4.69 5.44
C ILE A 60 -8.99 3.74 6.54
N ASN A 61 -9.74 2.66 6.74
CA ASN A 61 -9.38 1.54 7.60
C ASN A 61 -10.30 0.34 7.31
N PRO A 62 -9.83 -0.91 7.27
CA PRO A 62 -8.43 -1.34 7.33
C PRO A 62 -7.63 -1.02 6.06
N VAL A 63 -6.32 -1.18 6.15
CA VAL A 63 -5.39 -1.18 5.01
C VAL A 63 -4.79 -2.56 4.88
N PHE A 64 -4.75 -3.11 3.67
CA PHE A 64 -4.18 -4.44 3.39
C PHE A 64 -2.94 -4.34 2.52
N ILE A 65 -2.00 -5.26 2.73
CA ILE A 65 -0.85 -5.47 1.84
C ILE A 65 -1.13 -6.72 1.00
N HIS A 66 -1.06 -6.57 -0.32
CA HIS A 66 -0.86 -7.69 -1.22
C HIS A 66 0.64 -7.85 -1.46
N THR A 67 1.16 -9.06 -1.28
CA THR A 67 2.57 -9.36 -1.56
C THR A 67 2.83 -9.50 -3.06
N SER A 68 4.11 -9.50 -3.45
CA SER A 68 4.53 -9.68 -4.85
C SER A 68 4.09 -11.03 -5.39
N TYR A 69 3.65 -11.06 -6.66
CA TYR A 69 3.31 -12.28 -7.39
C TYR A 69 4.53 -13.16 -7.73
N LEU A 70 5.76 -12.67 -7.47
CA LEU A 70 6.96 -13.48 -7.61
C LEU A 70 7.09 -14.52 -6.49
N ILE A 71 6.44 -14.29 -5.34
CA ILE A 71 6.52 -15.20 -4.20
C ILE A 71 5.79 -16.50 -4.54
N ASN A 72 6.55 -17.59 -4.58
CA ASN A 72 6.03 -18.95 -4.65
C ASN A 72 6.57 -19.74 -3.43
N LEU A 73 5.76 -19.83 -2.37
CA LEU A 73 6.12 -20.59 -1.17
C LEU A 73 6.16 -22.11 -1.40
N ALA A 74 5.61 -22.58 -2.52
CA ALA A 74 5.59 -23.99 -2.93
C ALA A 74 6.62 -24.28 -4.04
N SER A 75 7.65 -23.44 -4.20
CA SER A 75 8.70 -23.68 -5.18
C SER A 75 9.39 -25.03 -4.92
N PRO A 76 9.53 -25.90 -5.93
CA PRO A 76 10.23 -27.19 -5.79
C PRO A 76 11.76 -27.04 -5.85
N SER A 77 12.24 -25.84 -6.13
CA SER A 77 13.64 -25.46 -6.30
C SER A 77 13.99 -24.28 -5.41
#